data_AF-A0A8J8TSM7-F1
#
_entry.id   AF-A0A8J8TSM7-F1
#
_cell.length_a   1.000
_cell.length_b   1.000
_cell.length_c   1.000
_cell.angle_alpha   90.00
_cell.angle_beta   90.00
_cell.angle_gamma   90.00
#
_symmetry.space_group_name_H-M   'P 1'
#
loop_
_entity.id
_entity.type
_entity.pdbx_description
1 polymer ?
#
loop_
_entity_poly.entity_id
_entity_poly.type
_entity_poly.pdbx_seq_one_letter_code
_entity_poly.pdbx_strand_id
1 'polypeptide(L)'
;MADSFWYPSVDDVLAIHDDIVSEYSDTHAGVQNRGDIEFALNYIDSGSFGTAPKTIHEKAFHLIRLLVANHPFVDANKRTALNTTVVFYFLNGYRFAYDDEIRTILKQFGTDQATVDETETLEYLRSHTEEIDLAGEIEQWRDDLIRYGLDELTGDSSNPND
;
A
#
# COMPACT_ATOMS: atom_id res chain seq x y z
N MET A 1 0.68 -15.68 20.21
CA MET A 1 0.66 -14.27 20.67
C MET A 1 -0.47 -13.62 19.91
N ALA A 2 -1.26 -12.71 20.48
CA ALA A 2 -2.35 -12.11 19.71
C ALA A 2 -1.71 -11.37 18.52
N ASP A 3 -2.01 -11.81 17.30
CA ASP A 3 -1.43 -11.30 16.06
C ASP A 3 -1.87 -9.85 15.87
N SER A 4 -1.11 -8.93 16.47
CA SER A 4 -1.29 -7.50 16.25
C SER A 4 -0.68 -7.18 14.90
N PHE A 5 -1.52 -6.78 13.95
CA PHE A 5 -1.02 -6.24 12.70
C PHE A 5 -0.23 -4.96 12.96
N TRP A 6 0.78 -4.72 12.14
CA TRP A 6 1.38 -3.41 11.97
C TRP A 6 0.42 -2.54 11.15
N TYR A 7 0.23 -1.28 11.55
CA TYR A 7 -0.58 -0.31 10.83
C TYR A 7 0.25 0.92 10.49
N PRO A 8 0.12 1.48 9.27
CA PRO A 8 0.76 2.73 8.92
C PRO A 8 0.16 3.87 9.76
N SER A 9 1.01 4.78 10.20
CA SER A 9 0.60 6.09 10.70
C SER A 9 0.25 7.02 9.54
N VAL A 10 -0.41 8.14 9.83
CA VAL A 10 -0.69 9.16 8.80
C VAL A 10 0.62 9.66 8.19
N ASP A 11 1.67 9.81 8.99
CA ASP A 11 2.95 10.32 8.52
C ASP A 11 3.67 9.30 7.63
N ASP A 12 3.48 7.99 7.84
CA ASP A 12 3.96 6.95 6.91
C ASP A 12 3.25 7.06 5.55
N VAL A 13 1.93 7.30 5.54
CA VAL A 13 1.18 7.50 4.29
C VAL A 13 1.62 8.77 3.57
N LEU A 14 1.92 9.85 4.31
CA LEU A 14 2.47 11.08 3.73
C LEU A 14 3.87 10.86 3.15
N ALA A 15 4.75 10.15 3.86
CA ALA A 15 6.09 9.85 3.37
C ALA A 15 6.04 9.03 2.07
N ILE A 16 5.20 8.00 2.02
CA ILE A 16 4.98 7.21 0.80
C ILE A 16 4.46 8.09 -0.34
N HIS A 17 3.56 9.04 -0.05
CA HIS A 17 3.06 9.97 -1.05
C HIS A 17 4.17 10.89 -1.58
N ASP A 18 4.99 11.45 -0.68
CA ASP A 18 6.09 12.35 -1.03
C ASP A 18 7.13 11.64 -1.89
N ASP A 19 7.46 10.38 -1.59
CA ASP A 19 8.34 9.55 -2.41
C ASP A 19 7.77 9.39 -3.83
N ILE A 20 6.48 9.05 -3.96
CA ILE A 20 5.79 8.92 -5.26
C ILE A 20 5.79 10.25 -6.03
N VAL A 21 5.55 11.37 -5.37
CA VAL A 21 5.56 12.67 -6.04
C VAL A 21 6.97 13.01 -6.53
N SER A 22 8.00 12.66 -5.75
CA SER A 22 9.39 12.93 -6.10
C SER A 22 9.88 12.11 -7.31
N GLU A 23 9.35 10.91 -7.51
CA GLU A 23 9.73 10.01 -8.61
C GLU A 23 9.13 10.45 -9.96
N TYR A 24 7.97 11.13 -9.96
CA TYR A 24 7.24 11.47 -11.20
C TYR A 24 7.06 12.98 -11.35
N SER A 25 7.85 13.60 -12.23
CA SER A 25 7.87 15.06 -12.46
C SER A 25 6.52 15.70 -12.80
N ASP A 26 5.59 14.94 -13.40
CA ASP A 26 4.26 15.43 -13.80
C ASP A 26 3.20 15.30 -12.68
N THR A 27 3.58 14.80 -11.50
CA THR A 27 2.66 14.59 -10.38
C THR A 27 2.63 15.79 -9.47
N HIS A 28 1.43 16.29 -9.15
CA HIS A 28 1.28 17.46 -8.29
C HIS A 28 1.28 17.06 -6.81
N ALA A 29 2.20 17.64 -6.03
CA ALA A 29 2.23 17.50 -4.58
C ALA A 29 0.98 18.13 -3.93
N GLY A 30 0.52 17.55 -2.83
CA GLY A 30 -0.39 18.23 -1.91
C GLY A 30 -1.41 17.31 -1.26
N VAL A 31 -1.73 17.62 0.00
CA VAL A 31 -2.79 16.97 0.76
C VAL A 31 -4.09 17.76 0.59
N GLN A 32 -5.11 17.12 0.05
CA GLN A 32 -6.45 17.68 -0.08
C GLN A 32 -7.23 17.57 1.23
N ASN A 33 -7.16 16.40 1.88
CA ASN A 33 -7.82 16.16 3.15
C ASN A 33 -7.07 15.12 3.99
N ARG A 34 -6.38 15.58 5.04
CA ARG A 34 -5.69 14.70 5.99
C ARG A 34 -6.66 13.81 6.78
N GLY A 35 -7.88 14.29 7.05
CA GLY A 35 -8.88 13.54 7.81
C GLY A 35 -9.34 12.28 7.09
N ASP A 36 -9.25 12.23 5.76
CA ASP A 36 -9.58 11.03 4.98
C ASP A 36 -8.52 9.93 5.14
N ILE A 37 -7.26 10.31 5.36
CA ILE A 37 -6.18 9.37 5.72
C ILE A 37 -6.42 8.82 7.11
N GLU A 38 -6.67 9.70 8.09
CA GLU A 38 -6.98 9.32 9.47
C GLU A 38 -8.19 8.39 9.54
N PHE A 39 -9.23 8.69 8.75
CA PHE A 39 -10.41 7.85 8.65
C PHE A 39 -10.09 6.45 8.11
N ALA A 40 -9.33 6.35 7.01
CA ALA A 40 -8.95 5.07 6.42
C ALA A 40 -8.19 4.20 7.42
N LEU A 41 -7.21 4.77 8.11
CA LEU A 41 -6.38 4.06 9.09
C LEU A 41 -7.19 3.61 10.32
N ASN A 42 -8.03 4.50 10.87
CA ASN A 42 -8.90 4.14 11.99
C ASN A 42 -9.90 3.04 11.62
N TYR A 43 -10.44 3.08 10.40
CA TYR A 43 -11.40 2.08 9.93
C TYR A 43 -10.76 0.69 9.81
N ILE A 44 -9.54 0.58 9.27
CA ILE A 44 -8.89 -0.72 9.12
C ILE A 44 -8.44 -1.30 10.46
N ASP A 45 -8.10 -0.48 11.45
CA ASP A 45 -7.71 -0.95 12.77
C ASP A 45 -8.92 -1.33 13.62
N SER A 46 -9.81 -0.36 13.87
CA SER A 46 -10.88 -0.46 14.85
C SER A 46 -12.27 -0.73 14.25
N GLY A 47 -12.42 -0.63 12.93
CA GLY A 47 -13.72 -0.72 12.26
C GLY A 47 -14.62 0.48 12.50
N SER A 48 -15.89 0.35 12.09
CA SER A 48 -16.93 1.35 12.35
C SER A 48 -18.31 0.70 12.45
N PHE A 49 -19.23 1.34 13.17
CA PHE A 49 -20.62 0.90 13.34
C PHE A 49 -20.80 -0.58 13.77
N GLY A 50 -19.87 -1.10 14.58
CA GLY A 50 -19.92 -2.48 15.09
C GLY A 50 -19.42 -3.55 14.10
N THR A 51 -18.88 -3.13 12.95
CA THR A 51 -18.22 -4.00 11.97
C THR A 51 -16.76 -3.59 11.82
N ALA A 52 -15.84 -4.55 11.89
CA ALA A 52 -14.41 -4.31 11.71
C ALA A 52 -13.83 -5.38 10.78
N PRO A 53 -12.95 -5.00 9.84
CA PRO A 53 -12.19 -5.98 9.07
C PRO A 53 -11.27 -6.78 9.99
N LYS A 54 -11.26 -8.09 9.79
CA LYS A 54 -10.60 -9.05 10.69
C LYS A 54 -9.33 -9.61 10.07
N THR A 55 -9.39 -9.99 8.80
CA THR A 55 -8.25 -10.57 8.09
C THR A 55 -7.35 -9.48 7.53
N ILE A 56 -6.07 -9.82 7.27
CA ILE A 56 -5.13 -8.91 6.61
C ILE A 56 -5.67 -8.43 5.25
N HIS A 57 -6.34 -9.31 4.50
CA HIS A 57 -6.90 -9.00 3.19
C HIS A 57 -8.11 -8.07 3.27
N GLU A 58 -8.99 -8.24 4.26
CA GLU A 58 -10.10 -7.31 4.50
C GLU A 58 -9.58 -5.92 4.89
N LYS A 59 -8.53 -5.86 5.73
CA LYS A 59 -7.88 -4.60 6.11
C LYS A 59 -7.23 -3.93 4.91
N ALA A 60 -6.47 -4.68 4.11
CA ALA A 60 -5.84 -4.20 2.89
C ALA A 60 -6.87 -3.72 1.85
N PHE A 61 -7.97 -4.45 1.66
CA PHE A 61 -9.07 -4.06 0.78
C PHE A 61 -9.64 -2.69 1.17
N HIS A 62 -9.95 -2.50 2.45
CA HIS A 62 -10.50 -1.22 2.89
C HIS A 62 -9.47 -0.10 2.86
N LEU A 63 -8.20 -0.38 3.16
CA LEU A 63 -7.11 0.59 3.06
C LEU A 63 -7.00 1.14 1.65
N ILE A 64 -6.84 0.26 0.66
CA ILE A 64 -6.69 0.66 -0.75
C ILE A 64 -7.96 1.34 -1.26
N ARG A 65 -9.14 0.80 -0.94
CA ARG A 65 -10.42 1.37 -1.37
C ARG A 65 -10.62 2.78 -0.83
N LEU A 66 -10.43 2.99 0.48
CA LEU A 66 -10.69 4.27 1.12
C LEU A 66 -9.69 5.35 0.68
N LEU A 67 -8.40 5.02 0.58
CA LEU A 67 -7.40 5.97 0.08
C LEU A 67 -7.63 6.35 -1.37
N VAL A 68 -8.13 5.44 -2.22
CA VAL A 68 -8.51 5.81 -3.58
C VAL A 68 -9.79 6.63 -3.61
N ALA A 69 -10.86 6.15 -2.98
CA ALA A 69 -12.20 6.72 -3.11
C ALA A 69 -12.36 8.06 -2.40
N ASN A 70 -11.66 8.28 -1.28
CA ASN A 70 -11.75 9.53 -0.55
C ASN A 70 -10.84 10.62 -1.14
N HIS A 71 -9.89 10.26 -2.00
CA HIS A 71 -8.97 11.19 -2.65
C HIS A 71 -8.28 12.17 -1.68
N PRO A 72 -7.53 11.69 -0.65
CA PRO A 72 -6.91 12.55 0.34
C PRO A 72 -5.82 13.48 -0.22
N PHE A 73 -5.32 13.25 -1.44
CA PHE A 73 -4.26 14.01 -2.09
C PHE A 73 -4.74 14.72 -3.37
N VAL A 74 -4.01 15.75 -3.78
CA VAL A 74 -4.28 16.51 -5.02
C VAL A 74 -4.11 15.62 -6.26
N ASP A 75 -3.08 14.77 -6.27
CA ASP A 75 -2.78 13.82 -7.32
C ASP A 75 -2.22 12.52 -6.72
N ALA A 76 -1.92 11.51 -7.54
CA ALA A 76 -1.31 10.24 -7.14
C ALA A 76 -2.05 9.41 -6.07
N ASN A 77 -3.33 9.69 -5.79
CA ASN A 77 -4.16 8.91 -4.85
C ASN A 77 -4.08 7.39 -5.09
N LYS A 78 -4.20 6.95 -6.35
CA LYS A 78 -4.14 5.53 -6.72
C LYS A 78 -2.77 4.89 -6.48
N ARG A 79 -1.70 5.62 -6.83
CA ARG A 79 -0.32 5.16 -6.62
C ARG A 79 0.01 5.10 -5.13
N THR A 80 -0.43 6.10 -4.38
CA THR A 80 -0.24 6.18 -2.93
C THR A 80 -0.99 5.05 -2.24
N ALA A 81 -2.27 4.86 -2.55
CA ALA A 81 -3.07 3.77 -1.98
C ALA A 81 -2.47 2.39 -2.24
N LEU A 82 -1.97 2.14 -3.47
CA LEU A 82 -1.31 0.88 -3.82
C LEU A 82 -0.02 0.69 -3.02
N ASN A 83 0.88 1.68 -3.00
CA ASN A 83 2.14 1.57 -2.25
C ASN A 83 1.92 1.44 -0.74
N THR A 84 1.00 2.19 -0.15
CA THR A 84 0.62 2.03 1.27
C THR A 84 0.13 0.60 1.54
N THR A 85 -0.63 0.01 0.61
CA THR A 85 -1.14 -1.36 0.76
C THR A 85 -0.03 -2.41 0.62
N VAL A 86 0.91 -2.21 -0.29
CA VAL A 86 2.11 -3.06 -0.45
C VAL A 86 2.95 -3.02 0.82
N VAL A 87 3.24 -1.83 1.36
CA VAL A 87 3.98 -1.66 2.62
C VAL A 87 3.24 -2.30 3.79
N PHE A 88 1.92 -2.13 3.86
CA PHE A 88 1.08 -2.77 4.87
C PHE A 88 1.20 -4.30 4.82
N TYR A 89 1.11 -4.93 3.65
CA TYR A 89 1.33 -6.37 3.53
C TYR A 89 2.75 -6.76 3.95
N PHE A 90 3.74 -6.05 3.43
CA PHE A 90 5.15 -6.36 3.65
C PHE A 90 5.52 -6.36 5.13
N LEU A 91 5.14 -5.31 5.86
CA LEU A 91 5.42 -5.18 7.30
C LEU A 91 4.57 -6.12 8.17
N ASN A 92 3.59 -6.80 7.58
CA ASN A 92 2.82 -7.86 8.20
C ASN A 92 3.26 -9.27 7.75
N GLY A 93 4.38 -9.40 7.05
CA GLY A 93 4.95 -10.70 6.66
C GLY A 93 4.36 -11.27 5.37
N TYR A 94 3.82 -10.44 4.49
CA TYR A 94 3.25 -10.86 3.23
C TYR A 94 3.86 -10.12 2.05
N ARG A 95 4.06 -10.83 0.94
CA ARG A 95 4.42 -10.24 -0.35
C ARG A 95 3.17 -10.15 -1.21
N PHE A 96 2.80 -8.93 -1.58
CA PHE A 96 1.70 -8.67 -2.51
C PHE A 96 2.27 -8.47 -3.92
N ALA A 97 2.12 -9.49 -4.77
CA ALA A 97 2.59 -9.51 -6.14
C ALA A 97 1.42 -9.28 -7.11
N TYR A 98 1.14 -8.02 -7.41
CA TYR A 98 0.04 -7.62 -8.29
C TYR A 98 0.45 -7.56 -9.76
N ASP A 99 -0.54 -7.71 -10.64
CA ASP A 99 -0.42 -7.61 -12.08
C ASP A 99 -1.22 -6.41 -12.63
N ASP A 100 -1.46 -6.36 -13.95
CA ASP A 100 -2.17 -5.25 -14.59
C ASP A 100 -3.64 -5.13 -14.15
N GLU A 101 -4.24 -6.18 -13.59
CA GLU A 101 -5.64 -6.17 -13.14
C GLU A 101 -5.86 -5.14 -12.01
N ILE A 102 -4.86 -4.92 -11.15
CA ILE A 102 -4.93 -3.92 -10.08
C ILE A 102 -5.25 -2.52 -10.61
N ARG A 103 -4.82 -2.18 -11.83
CA ARG A 103 -5.08 -0.87 -12.44
C ARG A 103 -6.55 -0.68 -12.74
N THR A 104 -7.27 -1.76 -13.06
CA THR A 104 -8.72 -1.74 -13.29
C THR A 104 -9.45 -1.56 -11.96
N ILE A 105 -9.08 -2.32 -10.94
CA ILE A 105 -9.63 -2.23 -9.57
C ILE A 105 -9.46 -0.80 -9.01
N LEU A 106 -8.24 -0.25 -9.09
CA LEU A 106 -7.94 1.12 -8.65
C LEU A 106 -8.70 2.19 -9.43
N LYS A 107 -9.00 1.97 -10.72
CA LYS A 107 -9.83 2.88 -11.50
C LYS A 107 -11.26 2.85 -11.01
N GLN A 108 -11.84 1.65 -10.83
CA GLN A 108 -13.22 1.49 -10.39
C GLN A 108 -13.45 2.12 -9.01
N PHE A 109 -12.53 1.95 -8.05
CA PHE A 109 -12.62 2.61 -6.75
C PHE A 109 -12.73 4.13 -6.83
N GLY A 110 -12.04 4.76 -7.80
CA GLY A 110 -12.03 6.22 -7.95
C GLY A 110 -13.12 6.80 -8.85
N THR A 111 -13.88 5.97 -9.58
CA THR A 111 -14.90 6.46 -10.53
C THR A 111 -16.31 5.96 -10.24
N ASP A 112 -16.46 4.72 -9.78
CA ASP A 112 -17.77 4.14 -9.50
C ASP A 112 -17.66 3.01 -8.47
N GLN A 113 -17.56 3.39 -7.20
CA GLN A 113 -17.38 2.45 -6.09
C GLN A 113 -18.51 1.40 -6.02
N ALA A 114 -19.72 1.72 -6.47
CA ALA A 114 -20.86 0.81 -6.42
C ALA A 114 -20.74 -0.37 -7.40
N THR A 115 -19.84 -0.27 -8.38
CA THR A 115 -19.58 -1.35 -9.35
C THR A 115 -18.48 -2.30 -8.92
N VAL A 116 -17.75 -2.00 -7.85
CA VAL A 116 -16.69 -2.88 -7.36
C VAL A 116 -17.28 -4.04 -6.59
N ASP A 117 -17.06 -5.25 -7.10
CA ASP A 117 -17.36 -6.46 -6.35
C ASP A 117 -16.29 -6.66 -5.26
N GLU A 118 -16.72 -6.48 -4.01
CA GLU A 118 -15.86 -6.66 -2.84
C GLU A 118 -15.33 -8.10 -2.73
N THR A 119 -16.14 -9.09 -3.09
CA THR A 119 -15.74 -10.49 -3.02
C THR A 119 -14.66 -10.78 -4.06
N GLU A 120 -14.85 -10.33 -5.30
CA GLU A 120 -13.86 -10.49 -6.37
C GLU A 120 -12.54 -9.81 -6.01
N THR A 121 -12.61 -8.58 -5.49
CA THR A 121 -11.40 -7.85 -5.11
C THR A 121 -10.67 -8.52 -3.94
N LEU A 122 -11.40 -9.04 -2.94
CA LEU A 122 -10.80 -9.78 -1.84
C LEU A 122 -10.12 -11.07 -2.32
N GLU A 123 -10.72 -11.79 -3.25
CA GLU A 123 -10.13 -12.99 -3.85
C GLU A 123 -8.91 -12.64 -4.72
N TYR A 124 -8.94 -11.52 -5.44
CA TYR A 124 -7.76 -11.00 -6.14
C TYR A 124 -6.61 -10.75 -5.15
N LEU A 125 -6.87 -9.99 -4.08
CA LEU A 125 -5.86 -9.69 -3.05
C LEU A 125 -5.31 -10.96 -2.40
N ARG A 126 -6.17 -11.94 -2.10
CA ARG A 126 -5.75 -13.24 -1.52
C ARG A 126 -4.87 -14.04 -2.47
N SER A 127 -5.28 -14.18 -3.73
CA SER A 127 -4.57 -15.01 -4.72
C SER A 127 -3.23 -14.42 -5.15
N HIS A 128 -3.04 -13.11 -4.99
CA HIS A 128 -1.81 -12.38 -5.32
C HIS A 128 -0.95 -12.08 -4.09
N THR A 129 -1.27 -12.67 -2.94
CA THR A 129 -0.51 -12.45 -1.70
C THR A 129 -0.01 -13.77 -1.14
N GLU A 130 1.28 -13.83 -0.84
CA GLU A 130 1.92 -14.98 -0.19
C GLU A 130 2.62 -14.58 1.10
N GLU A 131 2.67 -15.49 2.07
CA GLU A 131 3.47 -15.31 3.30
C GLU A 131 4.96 -15.36 2.96
N ILE A 132 5.74 -14.50 3.60
CA ILE A 132 7.20 -14.45 3.45
C ILE A 132 7.91 -14.59 4.79
N ASP A 133 9.13 -15.14 4.76
CA ASP A 133 10.06 -15.06 5.88
C ASP A 133 10.72 -13.68 5.91
N LEU A 134 9.98 -12.70 6.44
CA LEU A 134 10.45 -11.32 6.53
C LEU A 134 11.76 -11.20 7.33
N ALA A 135 11.97 -12.04 8.33
CA ALA A 135 13.21 -12.04 9.10
C ALA A 135 14.39 -12.51 8.24
N GLY A 136 14.18 -13.56 7.43
CA GLY A 136 15.14 -14.03 6.44
C GLY A 136 15.47 -12.99 5.36
N GLU A 137 14.47 -12.28 4.84
CA GLU A 137 14.66 -11.18 3.87
C GLU A 137 15.52 -10.05 4.45
N ILE A 138 15.23 -9.63 5.69
CA ILE A 138 16.01 -8.59 6.38
C ILE A 138 17.45 -9.05 6.65
N GLU A 139 17.63 -10.32 7.04
CA GLU A 139 18.95 -10.91 7.21
C GLU A 139 19.74 -10.91 5.89
N GLN A 140 19.10 -11.28 4.79
CA GLN A 140 19.70 -11.24 3.47
C GLN A 140 20.10 -9.81 3.06
N TRP A 141 19.21 -8.82 3.24
CA TRP A 141 19.52 -7.42 2.94
C TRP A 141 20.69 -6.88 3.77
N ARG A 142 20.77 -7.26 5.05
CA ARG A 142 21.89 -6.91 5.93
C ARG A 142 23.19 -7.51 5.41
N ASP A 143 23.17 -8.78 5.04
CA ASP A 143 24.35 -9.49 4.55
C ASP A 143 24.82 -8.94 3.19
N ASP A 144 23.89 -8.60 2.31
CA ASP A 144 24.18 -7.91 1.04
C ASP A 144 24.78 -6.52 1.27
N LEU A 145 24.24 -5.74 2.22
CA LEU A 145 24.79 -4.43 2.58
C LEU A 145 26.21 -4.54 3.14
N ILE A 146 26.48 -5.54 3.99
CA ILE A 146 27.82 -5.80 4.52
C ILE A 146 28.78 -6.21 3.40
N ARG A 147 28.30 -7.00 2.43
CA ARG A 147 29.12 -7.58 1.36
C ARG A 147 29.44 -6.59 0.24
N TYR A 148 28.46 -5.85 -0.25
CA TYR A 148 28.59 -4.99 -1.42
C TYR A 148 28.77 -3.50 -1.05
N GLY A 149 28.44 -3.12 0.19
CA GLY A 149 28.48 -1.73 0.62
C GLY A 149 27.29 -0.91 0.08
N LEU A 150 27.15 0.32 0.58
CA LEU A 150 26.00 1.18 0.28
C LEU A 150 25.95 1.58 -1.20
N ASP A 151 27.10 1.93 -1.78
CA ASP A 151 27.19 2.49 -3.14
C ASP A 151 26.73 1.53 -4.25
N GLU A 152 26.92 0.21 -4.07
CA GLU A 152 26.45 -0.79 -5.04
C GLU A 152 24.95 -1.11 -4.89
N LEU A 153 24.38 -0.93 -3.70
CA LEU A 153 22.95 -1.19 -3.47
C LEU A 153 22.05 0.02 -3.79
N THR A 154 22.59 1.23 -3.66
CA THR A 154 21.90 2.48 -4.05
C THR A 154 22.31 2.97 -5.43
N GLY A 155 23.15 2.21 -6.14
CA GLY A 155 23.56 2.51 -7.50
C GLY A 155 22.33 2.55 -8.40
N ASP A 156 22.03 3.75 -8.88
CA ASP A 156 20.91 4.12 -9.74
C ASP A 156 20.53 2.97 -10.69
N SER A 157 19.40 2.30 -10.43
CA SER A 157 18.81 1.38 -11.39
C SER A 157 18.29 2.24 -12.54
N SER A 158 19.20 2.60 -13.44
CA SER A 158 18.88 3.34 -14.65
C SER A 158 17.72 2.61 -15.32
N ASN A 159 16.59 3.30 -15.39
CA ASN A 159 15.34 2.85 -15.95
C ASN A 159 15.61 2.08 -17.27
N PRO A 160 15.35 0.77 -17.37
CA PRO A 160 15.60 0.02 -18.60
C PRO A 160 14.58 0.34 -19.72
N ASN A 161 13.73 1.35 -19.52
CA ASN A 161 12.70 1.80 -20.46
C ASN A 161 12.89 3.25 -20.93
N ASP A 162 14.13 3.75 -20.98
CA ASP A 162 14.47 4.93 -21.80
C ASP A 162 14.82 4.50 -23.25
#